data_AF-A0A4Y9N1R7-F1
#
_entry.id   AF-A0A4Y9N1R7-F1
#
_cell.length_a   1.000
_cell.length_b   1.000
_cell.length_c   1.000
_cell.angle_alpha   90.00
_cell.angle_beta   90.00
_cell.angle_gamma   90.00
#
_symmetry.space_group_name_H-M   'P 1'
#
loop_
_entity.id
_entity.type
_entity.pdbx_description
1 polymer ?
#
loop_
_entity_poly.entity_id
_entity_poly.type
_entity_poly.pdbx_seq_one_letter_code
_entity_poly.pdbx_strand_id
1 'polypeptide(L)'
;MAMGASTWFLSPQSLVARVDVVDGNATWTGPGDLAEVFPALLCFGVNRDRLVQFADHFVGRVSAVQQTAVNEAVFRVDVRSWREGMQTDYRRNVRLDLATGKVIEYPAIFDTSRKTEGWREYQIRDHSTWSVFNAVTRQLIVEHNWSDAVFALPNGQRVGLPADGSTMGVDRGKLFVKTTESASAYRVFDLDNLTTDGKVKGQYGGIENPTGFEPMFTLVTDPDAWGERGPAGDIDRKMLMAVNVAAHNAGANADLLLRILHAESGIRTGAYHPSGRYGLLQLTAEQLAAAGWADSPDAYLDAGAAQLPVIAAHLRRIGVPEETDEAGLWLCHLLGRVYTAEDLATPVATANGVRPDIWATHAVADMDGDGVLTVEDLHRYLRSLRRDPRLVDVQYRIGRMSAVVPDWQDLTEINEGDDMGVVRPSAESLGLLVGVVALQNHPGFHHERVVSIDPAPGTLQRLVDPVTVQVNFEG
;
A
#
# COMPACT_ATOMS: atom_id res chain seq x y z
N MET A 1 -23.15 20.91 7.37
CA MET A 1 -22.08 21.80 7.85
C MET A 1 -21.27 22.22 6.66
N ALA A 2 -21.08 23.53 6.44
CA ALA A 2 -20.18 24.01 5.40
C ALA A 2 -18.74 23.65 5.81
N MET A 3 -18.00 22.97 4.94
CA MET A 3 -16.59 22.69 5.20
C MET A 3 -15.81 24.01 5.14
N GLY A 4 -15.07 24.34 6.19
CA GLY A 4 -14.17 25.49 6.18
C GLY A 4 -13.08 25.31 5.13
N ALA A 5 -12.71 26.39 4.44
CA ALA A 5 -11.63 26.39 3.46
C ALA A 5 -10.39 27.04 4.07
N SER A 6 -9.26 26.33 4.08
CA SER A 6 -7.97 26.86 4.52
C SER A 6 -7.14 27.26 3.30
N THR A 7 -6.86 28.54 3.13
CA THR A 7 -6.00 29.05 2.05
C THR A 7 -4.61 29.37 2.57
N TRP A 8 -3.59 28.85 1.91
CA TRP A 8 -2.20 29.02 2.34
C TRP A 8 -1.47 30.00 1.40
N PHE A 9 -0.72 30.91 2.00
CA PHE A 9 -0.01 32.00 1.31
C PHE A 9 1.49 31.90 1.58
N LEU A 10 2.30 32.25 0.59
CA LEU A 10 3.75 32.41 0.74
C LEU A 10 4.12 33.86 0.50
N SER A 11 4.81 34.46 1.45
CA SER A 11 5.35 35.80 1.24
C SER A 11 6.59 35.75 0.34
N PRO A 12 6.96 36.89 -0.28
CA PRO A 12 8.25 37.03 -0.97
C PRO A 12 9.48 36.70 -0.10
N GLN A 13 9.33 36.72 1.23
CA GLN A 13 10.36 36.35 2.21
C GLN A 13 10.27 34.88 2.66
N SER A 14 9.51 34.04 1.95
CA SER A 14 9.31 32.62 2.25
C SER A 14 8.62 32.33 3.59
N LEU A 15 7.81 33.27 4.10
CA LEU A 15 6.96 33.03 5.27
C LEU A 15 5.63 32.44 4.81
N VAL A 16 5.16 31.42 5.53
CA VAL A 16 3.89 30.75 5.24
C VAL A 16 2.81 31.31 6.16
N ALA A 17 1.65 31.65 5.60
CA ALA A 17 0.46 32.07 6.36
C ALA A 17 -0.75 31.21 5.96
N ARG A 18 -1.66 30.97 6.90
CA ARG A 18 -2.90 30.23 6.67
C ARG A 18 -4.09 31.14 6.98
N VAL A 19 -5.09 31.09 6.10
CA VAL A 19 -6.38 31.77 6.27
C VAL A 19 -7.46 30.72 6.28
N ASP A 20 -8.09 30.53 7.43
CA ASP A 20 -9.27 29.67 7.58
C ASP A 20 -10.53 30.49 7.34
N VAL A 21 -11.35 30.09 6.36
CA VAL A 21 -12.66 30.68 6.12
C VAL A 21 -13.72 29.68 6.55
N VAL A 22 -14.41 29.98 7.65
CA VAL A 22 -15.55 29.20 8.16
C VAL A 22 -16.75 30.12 8.21
N ASP A 23 -17.85 29.73 7.56
CA ASP A 23 -19.11 30.49 7.51
C ASP A 23 -18.95 31.97 7.10
N GLY A 24 -18.00 32.25 6.20
CA GLY A 24 -17.71 33.59 5.68
C GLY A 24 -16.79 34.45 6.55
N ASN A 25 -16.30 33.94 7.69
CA ASN A 25 -15.33 34.64 8.53
C ASN A 25 -13.91 34.08 8.32
N ALA A 26 -12.97 34.97 7.98
CA ALA A 26 -11.57 34.65 7.77
C ALA A 26 -10.76 34.81 9.06
N THR A 27 -10.12 33.73 9.53
CA THR A 27 -9.19 33.73 10.68
C THR A 27 -7.78 33.52 10.16
N TRP A 28 -6.85 34.40 10.54
CA TRP A 28 -5.44 34.34 10.16
C TRP A 28 -4.62 33.69 11.26
N THR A 29 -3.91 32.62 10.95
CA THR A 29 -2.78 32.14 11.77
C THR A 29 -1.50 32.73 11.19
N GLY A 30 -0.80 33.50 12.02
CA GLY A 30 0.37 34.29 11.62
C GLY A 30 1.57 33.44 11.16
N PRO A 31 2.64 34.08 10.66
CA PRO A 31 3.78 33.41 10.07
C PRO A 31 4.61 32.78 11.20
N GLY A 32 4.46 31.49 11.43
CA GLY A 32 4.93 30.92 12.69
C GLY A 32 5.42 29.49 12.66
N ASP A 33 4.71 28.54 12.05
CA ASP A 33 5.00 27.14 12.38
C ASP A 33 5.22 26.24 11.17
N LEU A 34 6.49 25.96 10.90
CA LEU A 34 6.93 24.89 10.02
C LEU A 34 6.32 23.54 10.44
N ALA A 35 6.01 23.35 11.73
CA ALA A 35 5.37 22.13 12.27
C ALA A 35 4.03 21.81 11.58
N GLU A 36 3.27 22.82 11.13
CA GLU A 36 2.01 22.62 10.42
C GLU A 36 2.19 22.28 8.94
N VAL A 37 3.36 22.57 8.36
CA VAL A 37 3.73 22.26 6.96
C VAL A 37 4.31 20.84 6.82
N PHE A 38 4.84 20.26 7.91
CA PHE A 38 5.47 18.93 7.91
C PHE A 38 4.56 17.78 7.44
N PRO A 39 3.27 17.71 7.79
CA PRO A 39 2.37 16.69 7.25
C PRO A 39 2.23 16.78 5.73
N ALA A 40 2.21 17.99 5.16
CA ALA A 40 2.19 18.19 3.71
C ALA A 40 3.53 17.76 3.06
N LEU A 41 4.67 18.02 3.71
CA LEU A 41 6.01 17.59 3.25
C LEU A 41 6.22 16.07 3.28
N LEU A 42 5.69 15.38 4.30
CA LEU A 42 5.66 13.92 4.37
C LEU A 42 4.86 13.32 3.20
N CYS A 43 3.75 13.96 2.82
CA CYS A 43 2.91 13.56 1.68
C CYS A 43 3.60 13.75 0.31
N PHE A 44 4.63 14.60 0.21
CA PHE A 44 5.48 14.75 -0.98
C PHE A 44 6.57 13.67 -1.10
N GLY A 45 6.51 12.60 -0.28
CA GLY A 45 7.44 11.46 -0.33
C GLY A 45 8.77 11.72 0.36
N VAL A 46 8.82 12.72 1.25
CA VAL A 46 9.99 12.99 2.08
C VAL A 46 9.83 12.19 3.36
N ASN A 47 10.34 10.96 3.36
CA ASN A 47 10.27 10.04 4.51
C ASN A 47 10.81 10.71 5.78
N ARG A 48 10.06 10.66 6.89
CA ARG A 48 10.47 11.17 8.22
C ARG A 48 11.83 10.64 8.65
N ASP A 49 12.12 9.36 8.40
CA ASP A 49 13.38 8.72 8.79
C ASP A 49 14.55 9.16 7.92
N ARG A 50 14.28 9.59 6.68
CA ARG A 50 15.27 10.30 5.86
C ARG A 50 15.46 11.72 6.38
N LEU A 51 14.38 12.44 6.71
CA LEU A 51 14.46 13.80 7.26
C LEU A 51 15.27 13.88 8.55
N VAL A 52 15.13 12.90 9.45
CA VAL A 52 15.89 12.82 10.71
C VAL A 52 17.39 12.57 10.47
N GLN A 53 17.76 11.86 9.39
CA GLN A 53 19.16 11.68 8.97
C GLN A 53 19.75 12.88 8.20
N PHE A 54 18.91 13.81 7.77
CA PHE A 54 19.28 14.96 6.92
C PHE A 54 18.94 16.28 7.63
N ALA A 55 19.24 16.38 8.92
CA ALA A 55 18.96 17.55 9.76
C ALA A 55 19.52 18.89 9.21
N ASP A 56 20.35 18.84 8.17
CA ASP A 56 20.96 20.00 7.57
C ASP A 56 20.20 20.45 6.30
N HIS A 57 19.00 20.99 6.53
CA HIS A 57 18.29 21.93 5.65
C HIS A 57 17.63 21.29 4.42
N PHE A 58 16.31 21.39 4.34
CA PHE A 58 15.52 21.12 3.13
C PHE A 58 14.88 22.39 2.65
N VAL A 59 14.87 22.60 1.33
CA VAL A 59 14.04 23.61 0.68
C VAL A 59 13.19 22.90 -0.36
N GLY A 60 11.94 22.66 -0.02
CA GLY A 60 10.92 22.24 -0.97
C GLY A 60 10.34 23.46 -1.67
N ARG A 61 10.24 23.43 -2.99
CA ARG A 61 9.54 24.44 -3.78
C ARG A 61 8.57 23.72 -4.71
N VAL A 62 7.34 24.20 -4.75
CA VAL A 62 6.44 23.89 -5.87
C VAL A 62 6.97 24.68 -7.08
N SER A 63 7.58 23.97 -8.03
CA SER A 63 8.20 24.57 -9.21
C SER A 63 7.21 24.76 -10.37
N ALA A 64 6.09 24.03 -10.33
CA ALA A 64 4.95 24.27 -11.21
C ALA A 64 3.66 23.76 -10.54
N VAL A 65 2.54 24.43 -10.83
CA VAL A 65 1.19 23.94 -10.51
C VAL A 65 0.40 23.88 -11.80
N GLN A 66 -0.34 22.80 -11.98
CA GLN A 66 -1.16 22.57 -13.16
C GLN A 66 -2.53 22.09 -12.70
N GLN A 67 -3.53 22.96 -12.71
CA GLN A 67 -4.90 22.56 -12.44
C GLN A 67 -5.41 21.64 -13.57
N THR A 68 -5.77 20.42 -13.24
CA THR A 68 -6.14 19.33 -14.15
C THR A 68 -7.65 19.07 -14.20
N ALA A 69 -8.42 19.62 -13.26
CA ALA A 69 -9.89 19.67 -13.31
C ALA A 69 -10.40 20.79 -12.39
N VAL A 70 -11.72 21.05 -12.41
CA VAL A 70 -12.39 22.02 -11.51
C VAL A 70 -11.95 21.81 -10.06
N ASN A 71 -11.84 20.55 -9.67
CA ASN A 71 -11.41 20.14 -8.35
C ASN A 71 -10.13 19.33 -8.42
N GLU A 72 -9.13 19.69 -9.22
CA GLU A 72 -7.91 18.90 -9.30
C GLU A 72 -6.70 19.69 -9.76
N ALA A 73 -5.52 19.49 -9.15
CA ALA A 73 -4.25 20.06 -9.59
C ALA A 73 -3.06 19.11 -9.43
N VAL A 74 -2.17 19.11 -10.42
CA VAL A 74 -0.86 18.48 -10.38
C VAL A 74 0.20 19.49 -9.97
N PHE A 75 0.97 19.16 -8.94
CA PHE A 75 2.06 19.96 -8.41
C PHE A 75 3.37 19.33 -8.84
N ARG A 76 4.23 20.08 -9.52
CA ARG A 76 5.65 19.74 -9.64
C ARG A 76 6.36 20.28 -8.40
N VAL A 77 6.94 19.38 -7.64
CA VAL A 77 7.64 19.67 -6.39
C VAL A 77 9.11 19.38 -6.61
N ASP A 78 9.92 20.42 -6.50
CA ASP A 78 11.37 20.35 -6.45
C ASP A 78 11.77 20.33 -4.98
N VAL A 79 12.40 19.25 -4.53
CA VAL A 79 12.94 19.12 -3.18
C VAL A 79 14.45 19.21 -3.29
N ARG A 80 15.03 20.27 -2.73
CA ARG A 80 16.47 20.40 -2.59
C ARG A 80 16.89 19.92 -1.22
N SER A 81 17.80 18.96 -1.19
CA SER A 81 18.43 18.48 0.03
C SER A 81 19.92 18.77 0.01
N TRP A 82 20.50 19.12 1.15
CA TRP A 82 21.95 19.21 1.32
C TRP A 82 22.42 18.11 2.27
N ARG A 83 23.47 17.39 1.88
CA ARG A 83 24.12 16.36 2.71
C ARG A 83 25.63 16.53 2.61
N GLU A 84 26.31 16.72 3.73
CA GLU A 84 27.78 16.80 3.78
C GLU A 84 28.35 17.86 2.81
N GLY A 85 27.62 18.98 2.62
CA GLY A 85 27.97 20.04 1.66
C GLY A 85 27.60 19.75 0.20
N MET A 86 27.04 18.59 -0.11
CA MET A 86 26.58 18.21 -1.45
C MET A 86 25.07 18.47 -1.60
N GLN A 87 24.71 19.23 -2.64
CA GLN A 87 23.30 19.50 -2.99
C GLN A 87 22.77 18.37 -3.89
N THR A 88 21.60 17.84 -3.56
CA THR A 88 20.81 16.94 -4.41
C THR A 88 19.43 17.52 -4.64
N ASP A 89 19.02 17.64 -5.89
CA ASP A 89 17.69 18.10 -6.29
C ASP A 89 16.83 16.90 -6.69
N TYR A 90 15.68 16.73 -6.05
CA TYR A 90 14.65 15.76 -6.42
C TYR A 90 13.48 16.48 -7.06
N ARG A 91 12.92 15.92 -8.14
CA ARG A 91 11.68 16.44 -8.74
C ARG A 91 10.60 15.37 -8.72
N ARG A 92 9.39 15.75 -8.33
CA ARG A 92 8.22 14.86 -8.31
C ARG A 92 6.97 15.60 -8.78
N ASN A 93 6.05 14.88 -9.40
CA ASN A 93 4.73 15.42 -9.70
C ASN A 93 3.72 14.78 -8.71
N VAL A 94 2.73 15.55 -8.24
CA VAL A 94 1.70 15.10 -7.28
C VAL A 94 0.34 15.58 -7.74
N ARG A 95 -0.62 14.68 -7.97
CA ARG A 95 -1.97 15.03 -8.44
C ARG A 95 -2.93 15.06 -7.25
N LEU A 96 -3.51 16.21 -6.97
CA LEU A 96 -4.49 16.44 -5.90
C LEU A 96 -5.87 16.71 -6.47
N ASP A 97 -6.91 16.25 -5.80
CA ASP A 97 -8.28 16.71 -5.90
C ASP A 97 -8.42 17.94 -5.01
N LEU A 98 -8.76 19.10 -5.56
CA LEU A 98 -8.87 20.36 -4.83
C LEU A 98 -10.18 20.48 -4.03
N ALA A 99 -11.25 19.77 -4.37
CA ALA A 99 -12.47 19.78 -3.56
C ALA A 99 -12.34 18.87 -2.34
N THR A 100 -11.65 17.75 -2.50
CA THR A 100 -11.54 16.75 -1.44
C THR A 100 -10.17 16.73 -0.77
N GLY A 101 -9.16 17.42 -1.30
CA GLY A 101 -7.77 17.31 -0.84
C GLY A 101 -7.15 15.93 -1.09
N LYS A 102 -7.78 15.05 -1.87
CA LYS A 102 -7.27 13.69 -2.16
C LYS A 102 -6.04 13.76 -3.05
N VAL A 103 -4.94 13.09 -2.73
CA VAL A 103 -3.98 12.73 -3.78
C VAL A 103 -4.69 11.73 -4.69
N ILE A 104 -5.09 12.16 -5.89
CA ILE A 104 -5.78 11.28 -6.85
C ILE A 104 -4.80 10.26 -7.42
N GLU A 105 -3.53 10.69 -7.58
CA GLU A 105 -2.49 9.87 -8.17
C GLU A 105 -1.11 10.43 -7.79
N TYR A 106 -0.15 9.55 -7.56
CA TYR A 106 1.25 9.92 -7.72
C TYR A 106 1.56 9.72 -9.20
N PRO A 107 1.46 10.75 -10.07
CA PRO A 107 1.92 10.57 -11.43
C PRO A 107 3.37 10.11 -11.33
N ALA A 108 3.63 8.94 -11.93
CA ALA A 108 4.97 8.50 -12.22
C ALA A 108 5.80 9.68 -12.74
N ILE A 109 7.10 9.67 -12.48
CA ILE A 109 7.98 10.63 -13.13
C ILE A 109 7.75 10.44 -14.63
N PHE A 110 7.12 11.46 -15.23
CA PHE A 110 6.82 11.59 -16.64
C PHE A 110 8.15 11.75 -17.37
N ASP A 111 8.85 10.61 -17.50
CA ASP A 111 10.16 10.38 -18.15
C ASP A 111 10.75 9.00 -17.79
N THR A 112 10.04 8.18 -17.00
CA THR A 112 10.49 6.82 -16.69
C THR A 112 10.17 5.89 -17.85
N SER A 113 11.15 5.72 -18.75
CA SER A 113 11.13 4.69 -19.80
C SER A 113 11.25 3.27 -19.25
N ARG A 114 11.44 3.12 -17.94
CA ARG A 114 11.62 1.84 -17.26
C ARG A 114 11.10 1.88 -15.83
N LYS A 115 10.35 0.86 -15.42
CA LYS A 115 9.90 0.69 -14.02
C LYS A 115 9.70 -0.77 -13.66
N THR A 116 10.11 -1.15 -12.45
CA THR A 116 9.99 -2.50 -11.92
C THR A 116 8.96 -2.54 -10.79
N GLU A 117 8.04 -3.49 -10.83
CA GLU A 117 6.98 -3.70 -9.84
C GLU A 117 6.73 -5.20 -9.63
N GLY A 118 7.15 -5.74 -8.48
CA GLY A 118 7.17 -7.19 -8.26
C GLY A 118 8.02 -7.90 -9.32
N TRP A 119 7.47 -8.93 -9.96
CA TRP A 119 8.12 -9.71 -11.02
C TRP A 119 8.15 -9.03 -12.40
N ARG A 120 7.54 -7.84 -12.55
CA ARG A 120 7.38 -7.16 -13.85
C ARG A 120 8.34 -6.01 -13.99
N GLU A 121 8.92 -5.88 -15.18
CA GLU A 121 9.62 -4.68 -15.60
C GLU A 121 8.92 -4.12 -16.85
N TYR A 122 8.33 -2.96 -16.69
CA TYR A 122 7.76 -2.21 -17.79
C TYR A 122 8.87 -1.42 -18.46
N GLN A 123 9.01 -1.58 -19.77
CA GLN A 123 9.90 -0.80 -20.60
C GLN A 123 9.08 -0.07 -21.65
N ILE A 124 9.32 1.23 -21.78
CA ILE A 124 8.73 2.08 -22.81
C ILE A 124 9.88 2.57 -23.69
N ARG A 125 9.80 2.30 -25.00
CA ARG A 125 10.84 2.70 -25.96
C ARG A 125 10.30 3.77 -26.90
N ASP A 126 10.85 4.98 -26.78
CA ASP A 126 10.81 6.08 -27.76
C ASP A 126 9.54 6.13 -28.63
N HIS A 127 8.37 6.05 -28.00
CA HIS A 127 7.07 6.18 -28.66
C HIS A 127 6.74 5.12 -29.73
N SER A 128 7.50 4.01 -29.76
CA SER A 128 7.33 2.94 -30.75
C SER A 128 6.67 1.70 -30.15
N THR A 129 7.16 1.29 -28.98
CA THR A 129 6.77 0.05 -28.32
C THR A 129 6.69 0.25 -26.81
N TRP A 130 5.84 -0.57 -26.19
CA TRP A 130 5.92 -0.85 -24.77
C TRP A 130 6.01 -2.35 -24.59
N SER A 131 6.77 -2.74 -23.58
CA SER A 131 7.07 -4.13 -23.31
C SER A 131 6.96 -4.37 -21.81
N VAL A 132 6.43 -5.52 -21.44
CA VAL A 132 6.56 -6.03 -20.07
C VAL A 132 7.51 -7.21 -20.15
N PHE A 133 8.61 -7.06 -19.44
CA PHE A 133 9.53 -8.14 -19.19
C PHE A 133 9.19 -8.76 -17.87
N ASN A 134 9.45 -10.05 -17.76
CA ASN A 134 9.74 -10.61 -16.46
C ASN A 134 11.04 -9.92 -16.02
N ALA A 135 10.96 -9.11 -14.97
CA ALA A 135 12.07 -8.28 -14.45
C ALA A 135 13.33 -9.10 -14.20
N VAL A 136 13.14 -10.40 -14.07
CA VAL A 136 14.13 -11.36 -13.65
C VAL A 136 14.71 -12.15 -14.78
N THR A 137 13.91 -12.99 -15.42
CA THR A 137 14.40 -13.88 -16.46
C THR A 137 14.80 -13.08 -17.70
N ARG A 138 14.48 -11.77 -17.71
CA ARG A 138 14.55 -10.88 -18.86
C ARG A 138 13.74 -11.41 -20.03
N GLN A 139 12.87 -12.39 -19.79
CA GLN A 139 11.97 -12.91 -20.78
C GLN A 139 10.94 -11.83 -21.09
N LEU A 140 10.79 -11.55 -22.37
CA LEU A 140 9.70 -10.75 -22.88
C LEU A 140 8.39 -11.48 -22.62
N ILE A 141 7.52 -10.90 -21.79
CA ILE A 141 6.17 -11.44 -21.56
C ILE A 141 5.27 -10.97 -22.69
N VAL A 142 5.28 -9.65 -22.92
CA VAL A 142 4.46 -9.01 -23.93
C VAL A 142 5.21 -7.80 -24.48
N GLU A 143 5.11 -7.62 -25.79
CA GLU A 143 5.56 -6.42 -26.49
C GLU A 143 4.46 -6.03 -27.47
N HIS A 144 4.10 -4.76 -27.43
CA HIS A 144 3.11 -4.20 -28.32
C HIS A 144 3.62 -2.91 -28.92
N ASN A 145 3.34 -2.73 -30.22
CA ASN A 145 3.44 -1.43 -30.83
C ASN A 145 2.33 -0.55 -30.28
N TRP A 146 2.56 0.75 -30.29
CA TRP A 146 1.55 1.70 -29.82
C TRP A 146 0.24 1.62 -30.60
N SER A 147 0.33 1.35 -31.90
CA SER A 147 -0.83 1.18 -32.77
C SER A 147 -1.61 -0.11 -32.54
N ASP A 148 -1.09 -1.06 -31.76
CA ASP A 148 -1.74 -2.35 -31.56
C ASP A 148 -3.03 -2.16 -30.76
N ALA A 149 -4.16 -2.54 -31.36
CA ALA A 149 -5.48 -2.42 -30.73
C ALA A 149 -5.69 -3.55 -29.70
N VAL A 150 -5.00 -3.47 -28.57
CA VAL A 150 -5.00 -4.49 -27.51
C VAL A 150 -5.82 -4.10 -26.29
N PHE A 151 -6.02 -2.80 -26.06
CA PHE A 151 -6.74 -2.33 -24.88
C PHE A 151 -8.25 -2.36 -25.10
N ALA A 152 -8.98 -3.14 -24.30
CA ALA A 152 -10.43 -3.18 -24.33
C ALA A 152 -11.05 -1.96 -23.64
N LEU A 153 -11.96 -1.29 -24.35
CA LEU A 153 -12.86 -0.27 -23.82
C LEU A 153 -14.07 -0.91 -23.10
N PRO A 154 -14.83 -0.16 -22.28
CA PRO A 154 -16.03 -0.66 -21.62
C PRO A 154 -17.11 -1.17 -22.58
N ASN A 155 -17.11 -0.71 -23.83
CA ASN A 155 -18.01 -1.17 -24.89
C ASN A 155 -17.50 -2.41 -25.65
N GLY A 156 -16.38 -3.01 -25.22
CA GLY A 156 -15.75 -4.18 -25.85
C GLY A 156 -14.89 -3.86 -27.08
N GLN A 157 -14.90 -2.62 -27.57
CA GLN A 157 -14.03 -2.21 -28.68
C GLN A 157 -12.57 -2.19 -28.20
N ARG A 158 -11.64 -2.64 -29.05
CA ARG A 158 -10.22 -2.53 -28.77
C ARG A 158 -9.62 -1.27 -29.35
N VAL A 159 -8.70 -0.65 -28.62
CA VAL A 159 -7.95 0.54 -29.02
C VAL A 159 -6.46 0.37 -28.75
N GLY A 160 -5.64 1.04 -29.55
CA GLY A 160 -4.22 1.21 -29.27
C GLY A 160 -3.95 2.46 -28.44
N LEU A 161 -2.67 2.72 -28.18
CA LEU A 161 -2.23 3.96 -27.58
C LEU A 161 -2.32 5.11 -28.60
N PRO A 162 -2.62 6.35 -28.16
CA PRO A 162 -2.61 7.53 -29.02
C PRO A 162 -1.22 7.76 -29.63
N ALA A 163 -1.13 7.90 -30.96
CA ALA A 163 0.13 8.14 -31.67
C ALA A 163 0.76 9.50 -31.33
N ASP A 164 -0.02 10.42 -30.78
CA ASP A 164 0.36 11.78 -30.38
C ASP A 164 0.76 11.89 -28.89
N GLY A 165 0.82 10.77 -28.17
CA GLY A 165 1.16 10.75 -26.76
C GLY A 165 2.62 11.11 -26.50
N SER A 166 2.88 12.34 -26.05
CA SER A 166 4.23 12.91 -25.93
C SER A 166 4.93 12.69 -24.59
N THR A 167 4.24 12.17 -23.58
CA THR A 167 4.88 11.91 -22.27
C THR A 167 4.18 10.78 -21.54
N MET A 168 4.99 9.89 -20.95
CA MET A 168 4.50 8.68 -20.31
C MET A 168 5.11 8.48 -18.93
N GLY A 169 4.30 7.88 -18.07
CA GLY A 169 4.77 7.27 -16.85
C GLY A 169 4.09 5.92 -16.66
N VAL A 170 4.77 4.99 -15.99
CA VAL A 170 4.18 3.73 -15.56
C VAL A 170 4.01 3.75 -14.05
N ASP A 171 2.86 3.34 -13.55
CA ASP A 171 2.65 3.07 -12.12
C ASP A 171 1.59 1.99 -11.94
N ARG A 172 1.88 0.97 -11.14
CA ARG A 172 0.98 -0.11 -10.73
C ARG A 172 0.36 -0.85 -11.91
N GLY A 173 1.19 -1.22 -12.89
CA GLY A 173 0.73 -1.83 -14.14
C GLY A 173 -0.14 -0.91 -15.00
N LYS A 174 -0.20 0.39 -14.70
CA LYS A 174 -0.93 1.37 -15.51
C LYS A 174 0.04 2.26 -16.26
N LEU A 175 -0.25 2.45 -17.53
CA LEU A 175 0.41 3.40 -18.41
C LEU A 175 -0.41 4.68 -18.51
N PHE A 176 0.23 5.79 -18.20
CA PHE A 176 -0.33 7.13 -18.28
C PHE A 176 0.14 7.78 -19.56
N VAL A 177 -0.77 7.99 -20.52
CA VAL A 177 -0.42 8.59 -21.82
C VAL A 177 -1.01 9.98 -21.90
N LYS A 178 -0.13 10.99 -21.92
CA LYS A 178 -0.52 12.37 -22.21
C LYS A 178 -1.20 12.46 -23.58
N THR A 179 -2.18 13.33 -23.75
CA THR A 179 -2.90 13.51 -25.01
C THR A 179 -2.85 14.97 -25.49
N THR A 180 -3.21 15.25 -26.74
CA THR A 180 -3.09 16.59 -27.33
C THR A 180 -4.24 17.54 -26.99
N GLU A 181 -5.33 17.04 -26.40
CA GLU A 181 -6.51 17.83 -26.06
C GLU A 181 -6.19 18.99 -25.09
N SER A 182 -5.16 18.86 -24.24
CA SER A 182 -4.60 19.97 -23.44
C SER A 182 -3.18 19.65 -22.97
N ALA A 183 -2.45 20.66 -22.48
CA ALA A 183 -1.13 20.44 -21.87
C ALA A 183 -1.14 19.49 -20.65
N SER A 184 -2.33 19.20 -20.11
CA SER A 184 -2.59 18.36 -18.92
C SER A 184 -3.41 17.11 -19.22
N ALA A 185 -3.95 16.98 -20.43
CA ALA A 185 -4.84 15.90 -20.77
C ALA A 185 -4.08 14.58 -20.86
N TYR A 186 -4.67 13.50 -20.35
CA TYR A 186 -4.09 12.17 -20.44
C TYR A 186 -5.15 11.06 -20.40
N ARG A 187 -4.75 9.85 -20.75
CA ARG A 187 -5.53 8.62 -20.65
C ARG A 187 -4.77 7.57 -19.84
N VAL A 188 -5.50 6.64 -19.26
CA VAL A 188 -4.94 5.55 -18.45
C VAL A 188 -5.20 4.23 -19.14
N PHE A 189 -4.16 3.43 -19.28
CA PHE A 189 -4.20 2.09 -19.85
C PHE A 189 -3.70 1.08 -18.83
N ASP A 190 -4.47 0.06 -18.54
CA ASP A 190 -4.08 -1.06 -17.70
C ASP A 190 -3.30 -2.06 -18.55
N LEU A 191 -1.99 -2.14 -18.32
CA LEU A 191 -1.06 -3.00 -19.05
C LEU A 191 -1.20 -4.47 -18.66
N ASP A 192 -1.74 -4.75 -17.47
CA ASP A 192 -1.89 -6.12 -16.96
C ASP A 192 -3.15 -6.77 -17.52
N ASN A 193 -4.24 -6.02 -17.51
CA ASN A 193 -5.55 -6.50 -17.95
C ASN A 193 -5.84 -6.15 -19.42
N LEU A 194 -4.96 -5.38 -20.07
CA LEU A 194 -5.16 -4.85 -21.42
C LEU A 194 -6.51 -4.13 -21.53
N THR A 195 -6.78 -3.18 -20.63
CA THR A 195 -8.02 -2.39 -20.63
C THR A 195 -7.76 -0.89 -20.56
N THR A 196 -8.75 -0.09 -20.94
CA THR A 196 -8.76 1.37 -20.72
C THR A 196 -10.19 1.86 -20.57
N ASP A 197 -10.42 2.89 -19.74
CA ASP A 197 -11.74 3.52 -19.65
C ASP A 197 -12.06 4.42 -20.85
N GLY A 198 -11.06 4.70 -21.70
CA GLY A 198 -11.17 5.55 -22.88
C GLY A 198 -11.42 7.03 -22.56
N LYS A 199 -11.41 7.43 -21.29
CA LYS A 199 -11.74 8.77 -20.86
C LYS A 199 -10.49 9.63 -20.83
N VAL A 200 -10.57 10.80 -21.47
CA VAL A 200 -9.60 11.86 -21.29
C VAL A 200 -9.78 12.43 -19.88
N LYS A 201 -8.71 12.39 -19.11
CA LYS A 201 -8.59 12.98 -17.77
C LYS A 201 -7.74 14.25 -17.90
N GLY A 202 -7.87 15.20 -16.98
CA GLY A 202 -6.97 16.36 -16.97
C GLY A 202 -7.40 17.59 -17.82
N GLN A 203 -8.68 17.74 -18.20
CA GLN A 203 -9.14 18.94 -18.93
C GLN A 203 -9.37 20.15 -18.00
N TYR A 204 -8.76 21.29 -18.36
CA TYR A 204 -8.82 22.56 -17.63
C TYR A 204 -10.20 23.22 -17.74
N GLY A 205 -10.82 23.57 -16.61
CA GLY A 205 -11.96 24.48 -16.52
C GLY A 205 -11.49 25.79 -15.88
N GLY A 206 -11.52 26.90 -16.62
CA GLY A 206 -10.91 28.17 -16.20
C GLY A 206 -11.52 28.78 -14.94
N ILE A 207 -10.66 29.15 -13.99
CA ILE A 207 -10.97 30.02 -12.85
C ILE A 207 -10.00 31.21 -12.92
N GLU A 208 -10.50 32.43 -12.81
CA GLU A 208 -9.70 33.66 -12.82
C GLU A 208 -9.12 33.98 -11.42
N ASN A 209 -7.87 34.44 -11.37
CA ASN A 209 -7.15 34.77 -10.14
C ASN A 209 -7.46 36.20 -9.63
N PRO A 210 -7.51 36.44 -8.31
CA PRO A 210 -7.56 37.80 -7.75
C PRO A 210 -6.24 38.57 -7.92
N THR A 211 -6.33 39.90 -8.05
CA THR A 211 -5.18 40.78 -8.26
C THR A 211 -4.28 40.91 -7.02
N GLY A 212 -2.97 40.70 -7.18
CA GLY A 212 -1.95 41.03 -6.16
C GLY A 212 -1.54 39.90 -5.21
N PHE A 213 -2.15 38.72 -5.34
CA PHE A 213 -1.72 37.50 -4.67
C PHE A 213 -1.41 36.43 -5.72
N GLU A 214 -0.32 35.69 -5.53
CA GLU A 214 -0.14 34.41 -6.21
C GLU A 214 -0.71 33.32 -5.28
N PRO A 215 -1.86 32.69 -5.63
CA PRO A 215 -2.38 31.58 -4.83
C PRO A 215 -1.39 30.40 -4.89
N MET A 216 -0.99 29.88 -3.72
CA MET A 216 -0.23 28.62 -3.68
C MET A 216 -1.15 27.40 -3.77
N PHE A 217 -2.18 27.33 -2.91
CA PHE A 217 -3.32 26.40 -3.00
C PHE A 217 -4.36 26.69 -1.88
N THR A 218 -5.57 26.17 -2.03
CA THR A 218 -6.62 26.11 -0.98
C THR A 218 -6.86 24.64 -0.63
N LEU A 219 -6.96 24.32 0.66
CA LEU A 219 -7.05 22.96 1.20
C LEU A 219 -8.31 22.88 2.08
N VAL A 220 -9.17 21.88 1.86
CA VAL A 220 -10.56 21.86 2.37
C VAL A 220 -10.84 20.67 3.33
N THR A 221 -9.84 19.95 3.88
CA THR A 221 -10.12 18.67 4.60
C THR A 221 -9.28 18.32 5.84
N ASP A 222 -9.89 17.50 6.70
CA ASP A 222 -9.43 16.85 7.95
C ASP A 222 -8.23 15.88 7.78
N PRO A 223 -7.21 15.91 8.67
CA PRO A 223 -6.05 15.01 8.68
C PRO A 223 -6.32 13.50 8.67
N ASP A 224 -7.39 13.00 9.31
CA ASP A 224 -7.65 11.56 9.36
C ASP A 224 -8.15 11.02 8.01
N ALA A 225 -8.89 11.85 7.26
CA ALA A 225 -9.28 11.55 5.88
C ALA A 225 -8.08 11.49 4.93
N TRP A 226 -6.96 12.12 5.26
CA TRP A 226 -5.71 12.11 4.48
C TRP A 226 -4.91 10.79 4.63
N GLY A 227 -4.94 10.15 5.80
CA GLY A 227 -4.27 8.87 6.03
C GLY A 227 -4.85 7.69 5.23
N GLU A 228 -6.11 7.79 4.81
CA GLU A 228 -6.77 6.82 3.92
C GLU A 228 -6.36 6.97 2.44
N ARG A 229 -5.51 7.95 2.09
CA ARG A 229 -5.27 8.40 0.71
C ARG A 229 -3.79 8.32 0.26
N GLY A 230 -2.96 7.59 1.01
CA GLY A 230 -1.54 7.35 0.72
C GLY A 230 -1.29 6.35 -0.42
N PRO A 231 -0.03 5.97 -0.70
CA PRO A 231 0.34 4.96 -1.69
C PRO A 231 -0.44 3.64 -1.60
N ALA A 232 -0.99 3.31 -0.44
CA ALA A 232 -1.89 2.18 -0.21
C ALA A 232 -3.35 2.56 0.07
N GLY A 233 -3.86 3.67 -0.49
CA GLY A 233 -5.24 4.12 -0.24
C GLY A 233 -6.34 3.15 -0.67
N ASP A 234 -6.02 2.15 -1.50
CA ASP A 234 -6.87 1.00 -1.83
C ASP A 234 -6.96 -0.04 -0.70
N ILE A 235 -6.04 0.00 0.26
CA ILE A 235 -6.02 -0.86 1.44
C ILE A 235 -6.74 -0.12 2.56
N ASP A 236 -8.01 -0.45 2.79
CA ASP A 236 -8.79 0.16 3.85
C ASP A 236 -8.44 -0.42 5.24
N ARG A 237 -9.00 0.18 6.29
CA ARG A 237 -8.80 -0.30 7.68
C ARG A 237 -9.22 -1.76 7.84
N LYS A 238 -10.30 -2.19 7.18
CA LYS A 238 -10.83 -3.56 7.25
C LYS A 238 -9.81 -4.56 6.72
N MET A 239 -9.17 -4.25 5.59
CA MET A 239 -8.10 -5.04 4.99
C MET A 239 -6.88 -5.12 5.93
N LEU A 240 -6.45 -4.01 6.52
CA LEU A 240 -5.33 -3.98 7.47
C LEU A 240 -5.61 -4.82 8.73
N MET A 241 -6.83 -4.72 9.29
CA MET A 241 -7.26 -5.55 10.42
C MET A 241 -7.27 -7.03 10.03
N ALA A 242 -7.78 -7.37 8.84
CA ALA A 242 -7.80 -8.74 8.36
C ALA A 242 -6.37 -9.30 8.17
N VAL A 243 -5.39 -8.48 7.77
CA VAL A 243 -3.99 -8.93 7.65
C VAL A 243 -3.45 -9.31 9.04
N ASN A 244 -3.73 -8.48 10.03
CA ASN A 244 -3.30 -8.71 11.40
C ASN A 244 -3.91 -10.00 11.98
N VAL A 245 -5.22 -10.20 11.79
CA VAL A 245 -5.92 -11.43 12.18
C VAL A 245 -5.37 -12.65 11.45
N ALA A 246 -5.13 -12.54 10.13
CA ALA A 246 -4.58 -13.64 9.35
C ALA A 246 -3.16 -14.03 9.78
N ALA A 247 -2.31 -13.06 10.11
CA ALA A 247 -0.98 -13.31 10.64
C ALA A 247 -1.05 -14.04 11.98
N HIS A 248 -1.86 -13.53 12.93
CA HIS A 248 -2.08 -14.19 14.21
C HIS A 248 -2.57 -15.63 14.05
N ASN A 249 -3.58 -15.85 13.21
CA ASN A 249 -4.12 -17.17 12.93
C ASN A 249 -3.08 -18.11 12.28
N ALA A 250 -2.18 -17.57 11.47
CA ALA A 250 -1.09 -18.33 10.86
C ALA A 250 0.05 -18.64 11.85
N GLY A 251 0.03 -18.11 13.08
CA GLY A 251 1.16 -18.17 14.00
C GLY A 251 2.35 -17.30 13.54
N ALA A 252 2.07 -16.24 12.77
CA ALA A 252 3.07 -15.37 12.18
C ALA A 252 2.93 -13.92 12.69
N ASN A 253 4.00 -13.14 12.59
CA ASN A 253 3.96 -11.71 12.86
C ASN A 253 3.34 -10.95 11.66
N ALA A 254 2.46 -9.99 11.93
CA ALA A 254 1.77 -9.21 10.89
C ALA A 254 2.74 -8.43 9.97
N ASP A 255 3.84 -7.91 10.50
CA ASP A 255 4.86 -7.23 9.71
C ASP A 255 5.59 -8.19 8.76
N LEU A 256 5.88 -9.42 9.21
CA LEU A 256 6.48 -10.46 8.36
C LEU A 256 5.50 -10.87 7.26
N LEU A 257 4.22 -11.10 7.59
CA LEU A 257 3.20 -11.42 6.61
C LEU A 257 3.08 -10.31 5.55
N LEU A 258 2.98 -9.04 5.97
CA LEU A 258 2.89 -7.90 5.05
C LEU A 258 4.05 -7.83 4.06
N ARG A 259 5.28 -8.08 4.51
CA ARG A 259 6.47 -8.07 3.65
C ARG A 259 6.38 -9.14 2.58
N ILE A 260 5.86 -10.31 2.92
CA ILE A 260 5.67 -11.41 1.96
C ILE A 260 4.53 -11.11 1.03
N LEU A 261 3.38 -10.61 1.52
CA LEU A 261 2.28 -10.18 0.63
C LEU A 261 2.77 -9.08 -0.34
N HIS A 262 3.67 -8.21 0.10
CA HIS A 262 4.29 -7.21 -0.77
C HIS A 262 5.27 -7.81 -1.77
N ALA A 263 6.13 -8.75 -1.36
CA ALA A 263 7.04 -9.46 -2.25
C ALA A 263 6.28 -10.24 -3.34
N GLU A 264 5.18 -10.89 -2.97
CA GLU A 264 4.37 -11.71 -3.87
C GLU A 264 3.52 -10.88 -4.83
N SER A 265 2.77 -9.90 -4.32
CA SER A 265 1.74 -9.20 -5.10
C SER A 265 1.89 -7.68 -5.15
N GLY A 266 2.82 -7.10 -4.38
CA GLY A 266 2.80 -5.66 -4.08
C GLY A 266 1.64 -5.27 -3.16
N ILE A 267 1.09 -6.23 -2.40
CA ILE A 267 -0.13 -6.09 -1.59
C ILE A 267 -1.33 -5.71 -2.47
N ARG A 268 -1.58 -6.51 -3.52
CA ARG A 268 -2.69 -6.33 -4.47
C ARG A 268 -3.59 -7.55 -4.45
N THR A 269 -4.87 -7.36 -4.13
CA THR A 269 -5.85 -8.45 -4.07
C THR A 269 -6.16 -9.03 -5.45
N GLY A 270 -6.17 -8.19 -6.50
CA GLY A 270 -6.38 -8.63 -7.88
C GLY A 270 -5.12 -9.10 -8.62
N ALA A 271 -4.01 -9.39 -7.94
CA ALA A 271 -2.77 -9.75 -8.62
C ALA A 271 -2.83 -11.16 -9.24
N TYR A 272 -2.51 -11.26 -10.53
CA TYR A 272 -2.41 -12.53 -11.26
C TYR A 272 -1.01 -12.70 -11.89
N HIS A 273 -0.43 -13.89 -11.71
CA HIS A 273 0.77 -14.34 -12.44
C HIS A 273 0.36 -15.26 -13.60
N PRO A 274 0.92 -15.08 -14.82
CA PRO A 274 0.66 -15.94 -15.98
C PRO A 274 0.90 -17.45 -15.77
N SER A 275 1.61 -17.81 -14.70
CA SER A 275 1.85 -19.21 -14.30
C SER A 275 0.72 -19.80 -13.44
N GLY A 276 -0.44 -19.14 -13.38
CA GLY A 276 -1.59 -19.60 -12.60
C GLY A 276 -1.45 -19.34 -11.10
N ARG A 277 -1.02 -18.14 -10.71
CA ARG A 277 -0.94 -17.72 -9.30
C ARG A 277 -1.85 -16.53 -9.03
N TYR A 278 -2.52 -16.55 -7.88
CA TYR A 278 -3.67 -15.68 -7.61
C TYR A 278 -3.56 -14.95 -6.27
N GLY A 279 -3.92 -13.66 -6.29
CA GLY A 279 -4.17 -12.84 -5.10
C GLY A 279 -2.94 -12.42 -4.31
N LEU A 280 -3.15 -12.02 -3.06
CA LEU A 280 -2.12 -11.34 -2.25
C LEU A 280 -0.84 -12.16 -2.03
N LEU A 281 -0.99 -13.48 -1.85
CA LEU A 281 0.10 -14.43 -1.61
C LEU A 281 0.40 -15.30 -2.84
N GLN A 282 -0.12 -14.94 -4.03
CA GLN A 282 0.14 -15.65 -5.29
C GLN A 282 0.02 -17.19 -5.15
N LEU A 283 -1.11 -17.65 -4.60
CA LEU A 283 -1.39 -19.08 -4.41
C LEU A 283 -1.74 -19.74 -5.75
N THR A 284 -1.39 -21.01 -5.94
CA THR A 284 -1.89 -21.80 -7.08
C THR A 284 -3.33 -22.25 -6.86
N ALA A 285 -4.02 -22.70 -7.92
CA ALA A 285 -5.39 -23.22 -7.81
C ALA A 285 -5.48 -24.40 -6.83
N GLU A 286 -4.49 -25.29 -6.82
CA GLU A 286 -4.41 -26.42 -5.89
C GLU A 286 -4.21 -25.95 -4.44
N GLN A 287 -3.38 -24.92 -4.24
CA GLN A 287 -3.14 -24.35 -2.92
C GLN A 287 -4.38 -23.63 -2.38
N LEU A 288 -5.15 -22.94 -3.24
CA LEU A 288 -6.43 -22.33 -2.89
C LEU A 288 -7.43 -23.39 -2.42
N ALA A 289 -7.62 -24.45 -3.21
CA ALA A 289 -8.51 -25.55 -2.86
C ALA A 289 -8.09 -26.24 -1.54
N ALA A 290 -6.79 -26.50 -1.38
CA ALA A 290 -6.24 -27.10 -0.16
C ALA A 290 -6.35 -26.18 1.08
N ALA A 291 -6.48 -24.87 0.89
CA ALA A 291 -6.70 -23.88 1.93
C ALA A 291 -8.21 -23.61 2.19
N GLY A 292 -9.11 -24.33 1.53
CA GLY A 292 -10.55 -24.26 1.75
C GLY A 292 -11.30 -23.26 0.87
N TRP A 293 -10.66 -22.69 -0.17
CA TRP A 293 -11.37 -21.89 -1.16
C TRP A 293 -12.20 -22.79 -2.07
N ALA A 294 -13.52 -22.62 -2.06
CA ALA A 294 -14.46 -23.48 -2.79
C ALA A 294 -14.85 -22.93 -4.18
N ASP A 295 -14.68 -21.62 -4.39
CA ASP A 295 -15.02 -20.96 -5.66
C ASP A 295 -13.88 -21.08 -6.69
N SER A 296 -14.11 -20.53 -7.88
CA SER A 296 -13.08 -20.46 -8.92
C SER A 296 -11.87 -19.60 -8.49
N PRO A 297 -10.66 -19.87 -9.05
CA PRO A 297 -9.51 -18.99 -8.83
C PRO A 297 -9.73 -17.54 -9.28
N ASP A 298 -10.53 -17.30 -10.31
CA ASP A 298 -10.83 -15.93 -10.77
C ASP A 298 -11.67 -15.17 -9.73
N ALA A 299 -12.67 -15.83 -9.13
CA ALA A 299 -13.46 -15.26 -8.04
C ALA A 299 -12.58 -14.89 -6.82
N TYR A 300 -11.45 -15.58 -6.63
CA TYR A 300 -10.49 -15.24 -5.59
C TYR A 300 -9.85 -13.86 -5.80
N LEU A 301 -9.58 -13.45 -7.05
CA LEU A 301 -8.98 -12.15 -7.37
C LEU A 301 -9.89 -10.98 -6.97
N ASP A 302 -11.21 -11.18 -7.02
CA ASP A 302 -12.22 -10.19 -6.65
C ASP A 302 -12.59 -10.23 -5.15
N ALA A 303 -12.09 -11.22 -4.41
CA ALA A 303 -12.49 -11.47 -3.01
C ALA A 303 -11.99 -10.41 -2.02
N GLY A 304 -11.04 -9.55 -2.41
CA GLY A 304 -10.52 -8.48 -1.55
C GLY A 304 -9.94 -9.02 -0.23
N ALA A 305 -10.43 -8.50 0.91
CA ALA A 305 -10.01 -8.95 2.24
C ALA A 305 -10.41 -10.41 2.56
N ALA A 306 -11.37 -11.00 1.85
CA ALA A 306 -11.77 -12.40 2.07
C ALA A 306 -10.70 -13.42 1.63
N GLN A 307 -9.63 -12.98 0.97
CA GLN A 307 -8.45 -13.80 0.69
C GLN A 307 -7.65 -14.15 1.96
N LEU A 308 -7.70 -13.29 2.99
CA LEU A 308 -6.80 -13.39 4.15
C LEU A 308 -7.08 -14.59 5.07
N PRO A 309 -8.34 -15.01 5.32
CA PRO A 309 -8.61 -16.28 5.98
C PRO A 309 -8.04 -17.50 5.22
N VAL A 310 -8.10 -17.50 3.89
CA VAL A 310 -7.53 -18.57 3.04
C VAL A 310 -6.01 -18.59 3.16
N ILE A 311 -5.37 -17.42 3.15
CA ILE A 311 -3.93 -17.27 3.38
C ILE A 311 -3.53 -17.80 4.76
N ALA A 312 -4.29 -17.46 5.81
CA ALA A 312 -4.03 -17.95 7.16
C ALA A 312 -4.16 -19.49 7.24
N ALA A 313 -5.19 -20.06 6.63
CA ALA A 313 -5.39 -21.51 6.56
C ALA A 313 -4.25 -22.20 5.81
N HIS A 314 -3.79 -21.62 4.69
CA HIS A 314 -2.65 -22.10 3.92
C HIS A 314 -1.37 -22.14 4.76
N LEU A 315 -1.01 -21.03 5.41
CA LEU A 315 0.20 -20.94 6.24
C LEU A 315 0.13 -21.85 7.48
N ARG A 316 -1.02 -21.94 8.14
CA ARG A 316 -1.23 -22.86 9.26
C ARG A 316 -1.06 -24.32 8.83
N ARG A 317 -1.57 -24.69 7.65
CA ARG A 317 -1.40 -26.05 7.08
C ARG A 317 0.05 -26.37 6.75
N ILE A 318 0.85 -25.39 6.33
CA ILE A 318 2.29 -25.54 6.11
C ILE A 318 3.02 -25.87 7.42
N GLY A 319 2.53 -25.37 8.56
CA GLY A 319 3.12 -25.58 9.88
C GLY A 319 4.29 -24.66 10.17
N VAL A 320 4.21 -23.39 9.74
CA VAL A 320 5.28 -22.39 9.94
C VAL A 320 5.71 -22.37 11.42
N PRO A 321 7.01 -22.56 11.72
CA PRO A 321 7.53 -22.45 13.09
C PRO A 321 7.33 -21.05 13.68
N GLU A 322 7.06 -20.95 14.99
CA GLU A 322 6.84 -19.65 15.66
C GLU A 322 8.05 -18.69 15.55
N GLU A 323 9.27 -19.23 15.59
CA GLU A 323 10.52 -18.45 15.53
C GLU A 323 11.00 -18.15 14.09
N THR A 324 10.10 -18.25 13.11
CA THR A 324 10.47 -18.05 11.71
C THR A 324 10.63 -16.57 11.36
N ASP A 325 11.77 -16.20 10.76
CA ASP A 325 11.99 -14.86 10.24
C ASP A 325 11.29 -14.61 8.87
N GLU A 326 11.47 -13.42 8.29
CA GLU A 326 10.80 -13.05 7.03
C GLU A 326 11.18 -13.96 5.85
N ALA A 327 12.45 -14.39 5.75
CA ALA A 327 12.88 -15.23 4.65
C ALA A 327 12.49 -16.69 4.89
N GLY A 328 12.52 -17.15 6.14
CA GLY A 328 12.02 -18.47 6.51
C GLY A 328 10.53 -18.62 6.25
N LEU A 329 9.72 -17.60 6.54
CA LEU A 329 8.27 -17.65 6.30
C LEU A 329 8.00 -17.66 4.80
N TRP A 330 8.75 -16.86 4.04
CA TRP A 330 8.65 -16.87 2.59
C TRP A 330 9.11 -18.21 2.01
N LEU A 331 10.22 -18.76 2.49
CA LEU A 331 10.72 -20.07 2.10
C LEU A 331 9.68 -21.16 2.38
N CYS A 332 9.09 -21.21 3.57
CA CYS A 332 7.99 -22.13 3.90
C CYS A 332 6.84 -22.05 2.89
N HIS A 333 6.44 -20.84 2.51
CA HIS A 333 5.42 -20.62 1.47
C HIS A 333 5.86 -21.17 0.10
N LEU A 334 7.07 -20.84 -0.34
CA LEU A 334 7.63 -21.30 -1.62
C LEU A 334 7.74 -22.83 -1.69
N LEU A 335 8.13 -23.47 -0.59
CA LEU A 335 8.24 -24.92 -0.49
C LEU A 335 6.89 -25.63 -0.30
N GLY A 336 5.87 -24.92 0.17
CA GLY A 336 4.60 -25.51 0.60
C GLY A 336 4.72 -26.43 1.82
N ARG A 337 5.82 -26.34 2.58
CA ARG A 337 6.13 -27.12 3.79
C ARG A 337 7.15 -26.39 4.66
N VAL A 338 7.28 -26.82 5.92
CA VAL A 338 8.39 -26.39 6.79
C VAL A 338 9.73 -26.71 6.13
N TYR A 339 10.65 -25.73 6.13
CA TYR A 339 12.01 -25.92 5.63
C TYR A 339 12.84 -26.79 6.59
N THR A 340 13.85 -27.45 6.05
CA THR A 340 14.81 -28.26 6.81
C THR A 340 16.19 -27.60 6.80
N ALA A 341 17.13 -28.10 7.60
CA ALA A 341 18.52 -27.63 7.55
C ALA A 341 19.16 -27.80 6.16
N GLU A 342 18.73 -28.82 5.39
CA GLU A 342 19.17 -29.04 4.02
C GLU A 342 18.61 -27.97 3.05
N ASP A 343 17.35 -27.56 3.21
CA ASP A 343 16.77 -26.49 2.40
C ASP A 343 17.51 -25.15 2.59
N LEU A 344 18.08 -24.90 3.77
CA LEU A 344 18.87 -23.70 4.05
C LEU A 344 20.27 -23.75 3.41
N ALA A 345 20.79 -24.95 3.16
CA ALA A 345 22.13 -25.18 2.60
C ALA A 345 22.13 -25.40 1.08
N THR A 346 20.96 -25.54 0.47
CA THR A 346 20.78 -25.82 -0.96
C THR A 346 20.10 -24.64 -1.66
N PRO A 347 20.25 -24.53 -3.00
CA PRO A 347 19.45 -23.59 -3.78
C PRO A 347 17.95 -23.80 -3.53
N VAL A 348 17.25 -22.69 -3.28
CA VAL A 348 15.79 -22.66 -3.21
C VAL A 348 15.20 -23.05 -4.56
N ALA A 349 15.71 -22.44 -5.63
CA ALA A 349 15.31 -22.73 -7.01
C ALA A 349 16.39 -22.37 -8.04
N THR A 350 16.40 -23.02 -9.20
CA THR A 350 17.23 -22.65 -10.36
C THR A 350 16.48 -22.84 -11.68
N ALA A 351 16.85 -22.12 -12.74
CA ALA A 351 16.12 -22.11 -14.01
C ALA A 351 15.90 -23.49 -14.65
N ASN A 352 16.92 -24.34 -14.61
CA ASN A 352 16.92 -25.67 -15.24
C ASN A 352 17.21 -26.80 -14.25
N GLY A 353 17.02 -26.56 -12.94
CA GLY A 353 17.45 -27.51 -11.90
C GLY A 353 16.42 -27.70 -10.80
N VAL A 354 16.78 -27.34 -9.57
CA VAL A 354 15.92 -27.53 -8.41
C VAL A 354 14.72 -26.60 -8.55
N ARG A 355 13.49 -27.14 -8.48
CA ARG A 355 12.22 -26.38 -8.43
C ARG A 355 12.13 -25.27 -9.50
N PRO A 356 12.21 -25.60 -10.79
CA PRO A 356 12.21 -24.62 -11.88
C PRO A 356 10.90 -23.83 -11.98
N ASP A 357 9.80 -24.36 -11.44
CA ASP A 357 8.51 -23.71 -11.28
C ASP A 357 8.55 -22.53 -10.30
N ILE A 358 9.26 -22.69 -9.16
CA ILE A 358 9.52 -21.58 -8.23
C ILE A 358 10.40 -20.54 -8.91
N TRP A 359 11.47 -20.97 -9.59
CA TRP A 359 12.33 -20.05 -10.34
C TRP A 359 11.53 -19.22 -11.34
N ALA A 360 10.67 -19.84 -12.15
CA ALA A 360 9.88 -19.15 -13.18
C ALA A 360 8.99 -18.01 -12.62
N THR A 361 8.69 -18.03 -11.33
CA THR A 361 7.78 -17.08 -10.66
C THR A 361 8.50 -16.15 -9.67
N HIS A 362 9.62 -16.59 -9.09
CA HIS A 362 10.29 -15.92 -7.96
C HIS A 362 11.74 -15.56 -8.20
N ALA A 363 12.26 -15.77 -9.41
CA ALA A 363 13.65 -15.47 -9.68
C ALA A 363 13.99 -13.98 -9.40
N VAL A 364 13.02 -13.07 -9.24
CA VAL A 364 13.24 -11.63 -8.95
C VAL A 364 14.05 -11.40 -7.70
N ALA A 365 14.01 -12.40 -6.81
CA ALA A 365 14.78 -12.40 -5.61
C ALA A 365 16.26 -12.77 -5.84
N ASP A 366 16.66 -13.34 -6.98
CA ASP A 366 18.07 -13.50 -7.41
C ASP A 366 18.71 -12.12 -7.61
N MET A 367 19.21 -11.56 -6.52
CA MET A 367 19.69 -10.18 -6.45
C MET A 367 21.11 -10.03 -6.98
N ASP A 368 21.89 -11.12 -7.09
CA ASP A 368 23.22 -11.10 -7.69
C ASP A 368 23.28 -11.63 -9.13
N GLY A 369 22.18 -12.23 -9.60
CA GLY A 369 21.96 -12.57 -11.01
C GLY A 369 22.75 -13.78 -11.47
N ASP A 370 23.13 -14.67 -10.55
CA ASP A 370 23.93 -15.85 -10.85
C ASP A 370 23.11 -17.04 -11.40
N GLY A 371 21.78 -16.90 -11.46
CA GLY A 371 20.88 -17.95 -11.95
C GLY A 371 20.46 -18.95 -10.87
N VAL A 372 20.79 -18.69 -9.60
CA VAL A 372 20.54 -19.55 -8.45
C VAL A 372 19.83 -18.75 -7.35
N LEU A 373 18.59 -19.14 -7.05
CA LEU A 373 17.85 -18.49 -5.97
C LEU A 373 18.26 -19.16 -4.66
N THR A 374 18.92 -18.42 -3.76
CA THR A 374 19.29 -18.90 -2.42
C THR A 374 18.44 -18.26 -1.32
N VAL A 375 18.58 -18.72 -0.07
CA VAL A 375 17.92 -18.07 1.09
C VAL A 375 18.48 -16.67 1.33
N GLU A 376 19.77 -16.43 1.07
CA GLU A 376 20.34 -15.07 1.18
C GLU A 376 19.76 -14.12 0.12
N ASP A 377 19.42 -14.63 -1.05
CA ASP A 377 18.72 -13.86 -2.10
C ASP A 377 17.33 -13.44 -1.65
N LEU A 378 16.56 -14.37 -1.05
CA LEU A 378 15.28 -14.04 -0.43
C LEU A 378 15.43 -12.92 0.63
N HIS A 379 16.45 -13.02 1.50
CA HIS A 379 16.74 -11.96 2.47
C HIS A 379 17.09 -10.63 1.81
N ARG A 380 17.99 -10.61 0.83
CA ARG A 380 18.40 -9.39 0.12
C ARG A 380 17.22 -8.73 -0.56
N TYR A 381 16.37 -9.53 -1.21
CA TYR A 381 15.17 -9.06 -1.87
C TYR A 381 14.20 -8.44 -0.87
N LEU A 382 13.85 -9.14 0.20
CA LEU A 382 12.96 -8.61 1.25
C LEU A 382 13.53 -7.34 1.90
N ARG A 383 14.85 -7.28 2.16
CA ARG A 383 15.53 -6.06 2.65
C ARG A 383 15.39 -4.90 1.66
N SER A 384 15.45 -5.16 0.35
CA SER A 384 15.31 -4.13 -0.69
C SER A 384 13.91 -3.51 -0.69
N LEU A 385 12.88 -4.33 -0.41
CA LEU A 385 11.47 -3.91 -0.34
C LEU A 385 11.15 -3.06 0.88
N ARG A 386 11.93 -3.14 1.97
CA ARG A 386 11.68 -2.37 3.21
C ARG A 386 11.64 -0.85 3.01
N ARG A 387 12.18 -0.35 1.89
CA ARG A 387 12.19 1.07 1.54
C ARG A 387 11.11 1.44 0.52
N ASP A 388 10.30 0.47 0.09
CA ASP A 388 9.20 0.73 -0.83
C ASP A 388 8.16 1.63 -0.16
N PRO A 389 7.80 2.77 -0.77
CA PRO A 389 6.86 3.72 -0.19
C PRO A 389 5.49 3.11 0.17
N ARG A 390 5.02 2.11 -0.59
CA ARG A 390 3.73 1.45 -0.33
C ARG A 390 3.82 0.57 0.89
N LEU A 391 4.87 -0.25 1.01
CA LEU A 391 5.05 -1.10 2.18
C LEU A 391 5.20 -0.25 3.46
N VAL A 392 6.01 0.81 3.40
CA VAL A 392 6.21 1.74 4.52
C VAL A 392 4.88 2.40 4.92
N ASP A 393 4.07 2.86 3.97
CA ASP A 393 2.75 3.43 4.24
C ASP A 393 1.81 2.43 4.93
N VAL A 394 1.76 1.18 4.43
CA VAL A 394 0.92 0.13 5.02
C VAL A 394 1.37 -0.22 6.44
N GLN A 395 2.68 -0.41 6.66
CA GLN A 395 3.25 -0.66 7.98
C GLN A 395 2.97 0.50 8.95
N TYR A 396 3.11 1.73 8.48
CA TYR A 396 2.80 2.92 9.26
C TYR A 396 1.33 2.96 9.66
N ARG A 397 0.43 2.71 8.71
CA ARG A 397 -1.02 2.69 8.96
C ARG A 397 -1.39 1.59 9.95
N ILE A 398 -0.89 0.36 9.75
CA ILE A 398 -1.09 -0.75 10.69
C ILE A 398 -0.57 -0.42 12.08
N GLY A 399 0.64 0.14 12.15
CA GLY A 399 1.27 0.52 13.41
C GLY A 399 0.55 1.64 14.16
N ARG A 400 -0.31 2.41 13.50
CA ARG A 400 -1.14 3.47 14.11
C ARG A 400 -2.58 3.03 14.38
N MET A 401 -2.98 1.85 13.93
CA MET A 401 -4.30 1.35 14.27
C MET A 401 -4.32 1.03 15.76
N SER A 402 -5.30 1.61 16.45
CA SER A 402 -5.57 1.33 17.84
C SER A 402 -7.06 1.24 18.09
N ALA A 403 -7.40 0.55 19.17
CA ALA A 403 -8.73 0.50 19.75
C ALA A 403 -8.61 0.60 21.27
N VAL A 404 -9.65 1.15 21.89
CA VAL A 404 -9.75 1.14 23.36
C VAL A 404 -10.16 -0.27 23.78
N VAL A 405 -9.45 -0.86 24.73
CA VAL A 405 -9.77 -2.18 25.27
C VAL A 405 -11.09 -2.10 26.07
N PRO A 406 -12.15 -2.83 25.67
CA PRO A 406 -13.40 -2.86 26.42
C PRO A 406 -13.26 -3.61 27.74
N ASP A 407 -14.15 -3.30 28.69
CA ASP A 407 -14.28 -4.01 29.97
C ASP A 407 -15.16 -5.26 29.82
N TRP A 408 -14.70 -6.23 29.02
CA TRP A 408 -15.42 -7.48 28.77
C TRP A 408 -15.58 -8.29 30.06
N GLN A 409 -16.78 -8.83 30.28
CA GLN A 409 -17.16 -9.51 31.51
C GLN A 409 -17.00 -11.02 31.46
N ASP A 410 -17.10 -11.58 30.25
CA ASP A 410 -17.06 -13.01 29.99
C ASP A 410 -16.58 -13.29 28.56
N LEU A 411 -16.36 -14.56 28.27
CA LEU A 411 -15.91 -15.02 26.96
C LEU A 411 -16.92 -14.73 25.84
N THR A 412 -18.22 -14.64 26.16
CA THR A 412 -19.26 -14.31 25.19
C THR A 412 -19.10 -12.87 24.74
N GLU A 413 -18.94 -11.92 25.66
CA GLU A 413 -18.72 -10.51 25.31
C GLU A 413 -17.43 -10.30 24.49
N ILE A 414 -16.37 -11.08 24.74
CA ILE A 414 -15.13 -11.02 23.94
C ILE A 414 -15.41 -11.40 22.48
N ASN A 415 -16.15 -12.50 22.27
CA ASN A 415 -16.38 -13.08 20.96
C ASN A 415 -17.49 -12.36 20.18
N GLU A 416 -18.59 -12.04 20.86
CA GLU A 416 -19.85 -11.60 20.25
C GLU A 416 -20.16 -10.12 20.54
N GLY A 417 -19.55 -9.54 21.58
CA GLY A 417 -19.90 -8.22 22.11
C GLY A 417 -21.04 -8.31 23.14
N ASP A 418 -21.48 -7.16 23.66
CA ASP A 418 -22.69 -7.12 24.49
C ASP A 418 -23.95 -7.47 23.67
N ASP A 419 -25.02 -7.93 24.33
CA ASP A 419 -26.29 -8.36 23.69
C ASP A 419 -26.87 -7.35 22.68
N MET A 420 -26.50 -6.07 22.82
CA MET A 420 -26.92 -4.99 21.92
C MET A 420 -25.82 -4.53 20.95
N GLY A 421 -24.56 -4.91 21.16
CA GLY A 421 -23.38 -4.48 20.39
C GLY A 421 -23.10 -2.96 20.50
N VAL A 422 -23.70 -2.27 21.48
CA VAL A 422 -23.67 -0.80 21.59
C VAL A 422 -22.68 -0.35 22.66
N VAL A 423 -22.49 -1.13 23.74
CA VAL A 423 -21.68 -0.70 24.89
C VAL A 423 -20.30 -1.36 24.86
N ARG A 424 -20.23 -2.63 24.45
CA ARG A 424 -18.99 -3.43 24.44
C ARG A 424 -18.87 -4.16 23.11
N PRO A 425 -18.28 -3.53 22.09
CA PRO A 425 -18.01 -4.22 20.83
C PRO A 425 -17.10 -5.44 21.06
N SER A 426 -17.29 -6.48 20.23
CA SER A 426 -16.46 -7.68 20.27
C SER A 426 -15.00 -7.37 19.91
N ALA A 427 -14.08 -8.22 20.35
CA ALA A 427 -12.66 -8.10 20.00
C ALA A 427 -12.44 -8.10 18.48
N GLU A 428 -13.15 -8.97 17.75
CA GLU A 428 -13.09 -9.05 16.29
C GLU A 428 -13.54 -7.74 15.63
N SER A 429 -14.66 -7.17 16.07
CA SER A 429 -15.18 -5.91 15.51
C SER A 429 -14.23 -4.72 15.71
N LEU A 430 -13.45 -4.75 16.79
CA LEU A 430 -12.40 -3.77 17.08
C LEU A 430 -11.07 -4.09 16.39
N GLY A 431 -10.89 -5.33 15.89
CA GLY A 431 -9.64 -5.82 15.32
C GLY A 431 -8.55 -6.04 16.38
N LEU A 432 -8.95 -6.20 17.64
CA LEU A 432 -8.05 -6.53 18.73
C LEU A 432 -7.72 -8.03 18.67
N LEU A 433 -6.43 -8.35 18.73
CA LEU A 433 -5.97 -9.72 18.93
C LEU A 433 -6.13 -10.07 20.41
N VAL A 434 -6.93 -11.08 20.74
CA VAL A 434 -7.14 -11.50 22.12
C VAL A 434 -6.50 -12.87 22.36
N GLY A 435 -5.53 -12.92 23.27
CA GLY A 435 -4.96 -14.17 23.78
C GLY A 435 -5.71 -14.60 25.04
N VAL A 436 -6.41 -15.73 25.00
CA VAL A 436 -7.13 -16.27 26.16
C VAL A 436 -6.23 -17.21 26.96
N VAL A 437 -6.04 -16.88 28.24
CA VAL A 437 -5.36 -17.74 29.22
C VAL A 437 -6.42 -18.39 30.10
N ALA A 438 -6.61 -19.70 29.93
CA ALA A 438 -7.56 -20.46 30.72
C ALA A 438 -7.04 -20.67 32.16
N LEU A 439 -7.80 -20.21 33.15
CA LEU A 439 -7.60 -20.47 34.57
C LEU A 439 -8.62 -21.51 35.03
N GLN A 440 -8.22 -22.43 35.91
CA GLN A 440 -9.14 -23.43 36.46
C GLN A 440 -9.53 -23.09 37.89
N ASN A 441 -10.83 -23.09 38.17
CA ASN A 441 -11.41 -22.95 39.52
C ASN A 441 -10.92 -21.72 40.30
N HIS A 442 -10.79 -20.57 39.65
CA HIS A 442 -10.40 -19.32 40.31
C HIS A 442 -11.52 -18.86 41.27
N PRO A 443 -11.25 -18.71 42.58
CA PRO A 443 -12.27 -18.32 43.55
C PRO A 443 -12.89 -16.96 43.22
N GLY A 444 -14.21 -16.84 43.37
CA GLY A 444 -14.94 -15.58 43.18
C GLY A 444 -15.37 -15.27 41.75
N PHE A 445 -15.05 -16.13 40.78
CA PHE A 445 -15.46 -16.00 39.39
C PHE A 445 -16.24 -17.25 38.95
N HIS A 446 -17.28 -17.06 38.14
CA HIS A 446 -18.07 -18.16 37.55
C HIS A 446 -17.35 -18.74 36.31
N HIS A 447 -17.84 -19.87 35.78
CA HIS A 447 -17.43 -20.38 34.47
C HIS A 447 -17.51 -19.29 33.38
N GLU A 448 -16.47 -19.23 32.54
CA GLU A 448 -16.24 -18.30 31.43
C GLU A 448 -16.18 -16.81 31.81
N ARG A 449 -16.13 -16.48 33.10
CA ARG A 449 -15.93 -15.09 33.54
C ARG A 449 -14.49 -14.63 33.32
N VAL A 450 -14.36 -13.40 32.85
CA VAL A 450 -13.07 -12.70 32.77
C VAL A 450 -12.58 -12.38 34.17
N VAL A 451 -11.36 -12.82 34.49
CA VAL A 451 -10.67 -12.57 35.75
C VAL A 451 -9.83 -11.31 35.66
N SER A 452 -9.10 -11.14 34.54
CA SER A 452 -8.29 -9.95 34.27
C SER A 452 -8.07 -9.75 32.77
N ILE A 453 -7.82 -8.49 32.40
CA ILE A 453 -7.51 -8.06 31.03
C ILE A 453 -6.21 -7.23 31.09
N ASP A 454 -5.24 -7.56 30.26
CA ASP A 454 -3.96 -6.84 30.11
C ASP A 454 -3.73 -6.47 28.63
N PRO A 455 -3.58 -5.16 28.29
CA PRO A 455 -3.65 -4.03 29.20
C PRO A 455 -5.07 -3.79 29.75
N ALA A 456 -5.15 -3.09 30.89
CA ALA A 456 -6.41 -2.85 31.58
C ALA A 456 -7.48 -2.18 30.68
N PRO A 457 -8.78 -2.43 30.92
CA PRO A 457 -9.87 -1.78 30.18
C PRO A 457 -9.77 -0.25 30.17
N GLY A 458 -10.15 0.37 29.06
CA GLY A 458 -9.98 1.80 28.83
C GLY A 458 -8.60 2.18 28.27
N THR A 459 -7.64 1.25 28.21
CA THR A 459 -6.34 1.50 27.59
C THR A 459 -6.46 1.56 26.07
N LEU A 460 -5.81 2.55 25.45
CA LEU A 460 -5.65 2.62 24.00
C LEU A 460 -4.58 1.61 23.56
N GLN A 461 -5.00 0.49 22.99
CA GLN A 461 -4.15 -0.61 22.58
C GLN A 461 -3.92 -0.59 21.06
N ARG A 462 -2.68 -0.82 20.62
CA ARG A 462 -2.39 -0.98 19.19
C ARG A 462 -2.96 -2.31 18.73
N LEU A 463 -3.61 -2.35 17.57
CA LEU A 463 -4.25 -3.58 17.09
C LEU A 463 -3.23 -4.73 16.87
N VAL A 464 -1.97 -4.39 16.61
CA VAL A 464 -0.89 -5.36 16.39
C VAL A 464 -0.37 -6.03 17.66
N ASP A 465 -0.56 -5.44 18.85
CA ASP A 465 -0.13 -6.10 20.09
C ASP A 465 -1.35 -6.77 20.77
N PRO A 466 -1.19 -8.01 21.24
CA PRO A 466 -2.31 -8.78 21.78
C PRO A 466 -2.77 -8.26 23.13
N VAL A 467 -4.09 -8.30 23.34
CA VAL A 467 -4.73 -8.18 24.66
C VAL A 467 -4.77 -9.57 25.27
N THR A 468 -4.16 -9.75 26.44
CA THR A 468 -4.23 -11.00 27.18
C THR A 468 -5.42 -10.97 28.11
N VAL A 469 -6.30 -11.97 28.02
CA VAL A 469 -7.48 -12.11 28.89
C VAL A 469 -7.39 -13.41 29.65
N GLN A 470 -7.43 -13.33 30.97
CA GLN A 470 -7.53 -14.51 31.83
C GLN A 470 -8.99 -14.86 32.06
N VAL A 471 -9.41 -16.06 31.66
CA VAL A 471 -10.80 -16.51 31.75
C VAL A 471 -10.87 -17.73 32.68
N ASN A 472 -11.81 -17.71 33.61
CA ASN A 472 -12.03 -18.81 34.54
C ASN A 472 -12.87 -19.92 33.89
N PHE A 473 -12.45 -21.17 34.01
CA PHE A 473 -13.21 -22.35 33.60
C PHE A 473 -13.40 -23.27 34.81
N GLU A 474 -14.65 -23.60 35.11
CA GLU A 474 -15.01 -24.74 35.96
C GLU A 474 -14.62 -26.02 35.20
N GLY A 475 -13.69 -26.80 35.78
CA GLY A 475 -13.08 -27.98 35.15
C GLY A 475 -13.90 -29.26 35.21
#